data_AF-D2W3V8-F1
#
_entry.id   AF-D2W3V8-F1
#
_cell.length_a   1.000
_cell.length_b   1.000
_cell.length_c   1.000
_cell.angle_alpha   90.00
_cell.angle_beta   90.00
_cell.angle_gamma   90.00
#
_symmetry.space_group_name_H-M   'P 1'
#
loop_
_entity.id
_entity.type
_entity.pdbx_description
1 polymer ?
#
loop_
_entity_poly.entity_id
_entity_poly.type
_entity_poly.pdbx_seq_one_letter_code
_entity_poly.pdbx_strand_id
1 'polypeptide(L)'
;MESLFIHGYEEEAKNTTEWQQLNKQLITPYNAEVVEEENYVKPFSNSRFLWVDSDLDYVNGMVSTSSLKKIILHYRIWKSDRNTETNPRVVLLVHGVGSSTAGWRHCIDSLLEKYEMVVAMDLPGFGFSSRTIGLSHSRWNRAFWCIQLMNQISKSILVAETQILWTIFSHSMSCLFCPCLIWMVNQKEWTNFENYLTDSNSKRFFQIDHLIMASGTYFQSNLSEMLSYSVVQSITRMTLRMIMGKTAMSFILKSSFNRNPTNEELLSYTIPIGIQNSIDCFVDILISFKADDEQFSMEKHLEILNQLTKWCRVTQIVAKLDNVHSMEEALKFKTILESQESSKNGKFVYKLFENASHCLMETEIDDFNNFISNELQ
;
A
#
# COMPACT_ATOMS: atom_id res chain seq x y z
N MET A 1 -1.72 22.69 -20.43
CA MET A 1 -1.59 21.84 -19.23
C MET A 1 -2.82 22.10 -18.37
N GLU A 2 -3.97 21.57 -18.78
CA GLU A 2 -5.16 21.59 -17.92
C GLU A 2 -4.97 20.48 -16.89
N SER A 3 -4.75 20.89 -15.64
CA SER A 3 -4.76 19.96 -14.51
C SER A 3 -6.12 19.30 -14.48
N LEU A 4 -6.15 18.00 -14.76
CA LEU A 4 -7.30 17.13 -14.57
C LEU A 4 -7.62 17.13 -13.07
N PHE A 5 -8.38 18.12 -12.63
CA PHE A 5 -8.87 18.23 -11.28
C PHE A 5 -9.95 17.17 -11.08
N ILE A 6 -9.74 16.28 -10.13
CA ILE A 6 -10.76 15.32 -9.68
C ILE A 6 -11.74 16.12 -8.81
N HIS A 7 -12.56 16.97 -9.44
CA HIS A 7 -13.32 18.02 -8.76
C HIS A 7 -14.53 17.52 -7.95
N GLY A 8 -14.99 16.29 -8.14
CA GLY A 8 -16.24 15.83 -7.52
C GLY A 8 -16.15 15.60 -6.02
N TYR A 9 -15.14 14.84 -5.56
CA TYR A 9 -15.07 14.38 -4.16
C TYR A 9 -14.05 15.11 -3.30
N GLU A 10 -13.09 15.83 -3.90
CA GLU A 10 -12.08 16.58 -3.13
C GLU A 10 -12.65 17.81 -2.43
N GLU A 11 -13.59 18.52 -3.07
CA GLU A 11 -14.28 19.68 -2.48
C GLU A 11 -15.20 19.24 -1.32
N GLU A 12 -15.93 18.14 -1.50
CA GLU A 12 -16.77 17.56 -0.44
C GLU A 12 -15.92 17.11 0.76
N ALA A 13 -14.77 16.47 0.50
CA ALA A 13 -13.85 16.05 1.55
C ALA A 13 -13.32 17.23 2.36
N LYS A 14 -12.98 18.35 1.71
CA LYS A 14 -12.43 19.52 2.40
C LYS A 14 -13.39 20.18 3.40
N ASN A 15 -14.69 19.92 3.26
CA ASN A 15 -15.72 20.55 4.09
C ASN A 15 -16.12 19.70 5.31
N THR A 16 -15.60 18.48 5.48
CA THR A 16 -15.99 17.63 6.61
C THR A 16 -15.18 17.94 7.88
N THR A 17 -15.77 17.60 9.03
CA THR A 17 -15.12 17.74 10.34
C THR A 17 -13.85 16.90 10.44
N GLU A 18 -13.86 15.69 9.88
CA GLU A 18 -12.71 14.78 9.88
C GLU A 18 -11.53 15.36 9.10
N TRP A 19 -11.78 15.92 7.92
CA TRP A 19 -10.75 16.61 7.15
C TRP A 19 -10.27 17.87 7.87
N GLN A 20 -11.17 18.70 8.40
CA GLN A 20 -10.79 19.91 9.13
C GLN A 20 -9.93 19.58 10.35
N GLN A 21 -10.24 18.50 11.07
CA GLN A 21 -9.44 18.00 12.18
C GLN A 21 -8.07 17.51 11.71
N LEU A 22 -8.03 16.68 10.67
CA LEU A 22 -6.77 16.20 10.09
C LEU A 22 -5.93 17.39 9.63
N ASN A 23 -6.47 18.28 8.79
CA ASN A 23 -5.80 19.45 8.27
C ASN A 23 -5.27 20.37 9.40
N LYS A 24 -6.07 20.61 10.45
CA LYS A 24 -5.60 21.35 11.64
C LYS A 24 -4.42 20.65 12.33
N GLN A 25 -4.46 19.33 12.44
CA GLN A 25 -3.36 18.52 12.98
C GLN A 25 -2.13 18.50 12.08
N LEU A 26 -2.28 18.67 10.76
CA LEU A 26 -1.14 18.78 9.85
C LEU A 26 -0.49 20.16 9.90
N ILE A 27 -1.29 21.22 10.10
CA ILE A 27 -0.81 22.61 10.16
C ILE A 27 -0.16 22.94 11.52
N THR A 28 -0.65 22.37 12.63
CA THR A 28 -0.20 22.76 13.98
C THR A 28 1.27 22.38 14.28
N PRO A 29 1.76 21.17 13.96
CA PRO A 29 3.18 20.81 14.09
C PRO A 29 4.06 21.57 13.09
N TYR A 30 3.53 21.90 11.91
CA TYR A 30 4.26 22.57 10.83
C TYR A 30 4.69 24.00 11.19
N ASN A 31 3.95 24.68 12.07
CA ASN A 31 4.26 26.05 12.49
C ASN A 31 5.15 26.13 13.76
N ALA A 32 5.49 25.01 14.40
CA ALA A 32 6.20 24.99 15.69
C ALA A 32 7.72 24.83 15.59
N GLU A 33 8.23 24.24 14.50
CA GLU A 33 9.66 24.18 14.19
C GLU A 33 9.91 25.07 12.97
N VAL A 34 10.58 26.21 13.16
CA VAL A 34 11.04 27.07 12.05
C VAL A 34 12.11 26.31 11.27
N VAL A 35 11.68 25.53 10.29
CA VAL A 35 12.55 24.94 9.27
C VAL A 35 12.44 25.84 8.04
N GLU A 36 13.57 26.35 7.56
CA GLU A 36 13.61 27.24 6.39
C GLU A 36 12.88 26.61 5.20
N GLU A 37 11.89 27.32 4.65
CA GLU A 37 10.93 26.84 3.63
C GLU A 37 11.58 26.26 2.36
N GLU A 38 12.84 26.60 2.08
CA GLU A 38 13.52 26.26 0.83
C GLU A 38 14.07 24.82 0.76
N ASN A 39 14.19 24.12 1.90
CA ASN A 39 14.78 22.78 1.94
C ASN A 39 13.79 21.64 2.25
N TYR A 40 12.48 21.92 2.28
CA TYR A 40 11.47 20.90 2.60
C TYR A 40 10.81 20.33 1.34
N VAL A 41 10.82 19.00 1.21
CA VAL A 41 9.92 18.29 0.29
C VAL A 41 8.49 18.63 0.69
N LYS A 42 7.85 19.57 -0.02
CA LYS A 42 6.47 20.00 0.26
C LYS A 42 5.61 18.75 0.38
N PRO A 43 5.15 18.35 1.57
CA PRO A 43 4.47 17.07 1.76
C PRO A 43 3.11 17.00 1.03
N PHE A 44 2.72 18.09 0.37
CA PHE A 44 1.49 18.26 -0.38
C PHE A 44 1.66 18.34 -1.89
N SER A 45 2.88 18.41 -2.44
CA SER A 45 3.03 18.35 -3.91
C SER A 45 2.49 16.99 -4.36
N ASN A 46 1.53 17.01 -5.28
CA ASN A 46 0.87 15.82 -5.82
C ASN A 46 -0.02 15.05 -4.84
N SER A 47 -0.24 15.55 -3.61
CA SER A 47 -1.15 14.92 -2.65
C SER A 47 -2.62 15.09 -3.02
N ARG A 48 -3.39 14.04 -2.77
CA ARG A 48 -4.81 13.91 -3.05
C ARG A 48 -5.47 13.12 -1.92
N PHE A 49 -6.78 13.30 -1.76
CA PHE A 49 -7.56 12.62 -0.73
C PHE A 49 -8.83 12.03 -1.31
N LEU A 50 -9.18 10.82 -0.88
CA LEU A 50 -10.34 10.09 -1.38
C LEU A 50 -11.13 9.48 -0.24
N TRP A 51 -12.44 9.69 -0.24
CA TRP A 51 -13.35 8.93 0.63
C TRP A 51 -13.60 7.55 0.07
N VAL A 52 -13.46 6.56 0.94
CA VAL A 52 -13.72 5.16 0.64
C VAL A 52 -14.57 4.53 1.74
N ASP A 53 -15.20 3.41 1.41
CA ASP A 53 -15.90 2.57 2.37
C ASP A 53 -14.90 1.89 3.31
N SER A 54 -15.18 1.91 4.62
CA SER A 54 -14.26 1.49 5.69
C SER A 54 -13.97 0.02 5.67
N ASP A 55 -14.98 -0.82 5.49
CA ASP A 55 -14.87 -2.25 5.68
C ASP A 55 -15.65 -2.99 4.59
N LEU A 56 -15.18 -4.18 4.24
CA LEU A 56 -16.02 -5.19 3.63
C LEU A 56 -16.72 -5.95 4.74
N ASP A 57 -18.04 -5.78 4.86
CA ASP A 57 -18.83 -6.70 5.66
C ASP A 57 -19.00 -7.99 4.87
N TYR A 58 -18.13 -8.98 5.15
CA TYR A 58 -18.13 -10.27 4.47
C TYR A 58 -18.95 -11.27 5.28
N VAL A 59 -20.26 -11.32 5.01
CA VAL A 59 -21.17 -12.31 5.62
C VAL A 59 -21.75 -13.18 4.51
N ASN A 60 -21.50 -14.49 4.58
CA ASN A 60 -22.05 -15.49 3.65
C ASN A 60 -21.79 -15.20 2.15
N GLY A 61 -20.63 -14.63 1.81
CA GLY A 61 -20.26 -14.33 0.42
C GLY A 61 -20.94 -13.10 -0.18
N MET A 62 -21.66 -12.31 0.62
CA MET A 62 -22.26 -11.05 0.20
C MET A 62 -21.65 -9.86 0.93
N VAL A 63 -21.37 -8.78 0.19
CA VAL A 63 -21.01 -7.48 0.76
C VAL A 63 -22.28 -6.75 1.16
N SER A 64 -22.44 -6.46 2.45
CA SER A 64 -23.51 -5.60 2.96
C SER A 64 -23.06 -4.14 3.01
N THR A 65 -23.86 -3.21 2.47
CA THR A 65 -23.54 -1.76 2.40
C THR A 65 -24.33 -0.90 3.39
N SER A 66 -25.21 -1.48 4.21
CA SER A 66 -26.20 -0.72 4.97
C SER A 66 -25.68 0.03 6.20
N SER A 67 -24.38 -0.05 6.53
CA SER A 67 -23.79 0.69 7.66
C SER A 67 -22.28 0.99 7.54
N LEU A 68 -21.73 1.06 6.32
CA LEU A 68 -20.30 1.26 6.14
C LEU A 68 -19.89 2.68 6.58
N LYS A 69 -18.93 2.76 7.52
CA LYS A 69 -18.30 4.04 7.86
C LYS A 69 -17.48 4.48 6.63
N LYS A 70 -17.32 5.79 6.47
CA LYS A 70 -16.40 6.33 5.46
C LYS A 70 -15.06 6.61 6.10
N ILE A 71 -13.98 6.37 5.38
CA ILE A 71 -12.61 6.74 5.77
C ILE A 71 -11.93 7.50 4.62
N ILE A 72 -10.93 8.29 4.97
CA ILE A 72 -10.13 9.08 4.03
C ILE A 72 -8.83 8.31 3.73
N LEU A 73 -8.56 8.13 2.45
CA LEU A 73 -7.26 7.73 1.93
C LEU A 73 -6.49 8.96 1.47
N HIS A 74 -5.27 9.12 1.96
CA HIS A 74 -4.28 9.97 1.33
C HIS A 74 -3.52 9.18 0.25
N TYR A 75 -3.25 9.84 -0.86
CA TYR A 75 -2.41 9.29 -1.91
C TYR A 75 -1.71 10.42 -2.68
N ARG A 76 -0.70 10.07 -3.46
CA ARG A 76 0.05 10.97 -4.33
C ARG A 76 0.05 10.47 -5.76
N ILE A 77 -0.03 11.38 -6.73
CA ILE A 77 -0.03 11.05 -8.15
C ILE A 77 1.04 11.83 -8.90
N TRP A 78 1.89 11.13 -9.64
CA TRP A 78 2.81 11.73 -10.62
C TRP A 78 2.44 11.26 -12.02
N LYS A 79 2.54 12.15 -13.00
CA LYS A 79 2.23 11.88 -14.40
C LYS A 79 3.49 12.06 -15.24
N SER A 80 3.68 11.15 -16.18
CA SER A 80 4.70 11.28 -17.21
C SER A 80 4.21 12.26 -18.27
N ASP A 81 5.12 13.01 -18.88
CA ASP A 81 4.79 13.83 -20.07
C ASP A 81 4.55 12.97 -21.32
N ARG A 82 4.77 11.65 -21.22
CA ARG A 82 4.51 10.70 -22.29
C ARG A 82 3.01 10.48 -22.44
N ASN A 83 2.52 10.73 -23.64
CA ASN A 83 1.14 10.45 -24.02
C ASN A 83 1.13 9.17 -24.87
N THR A 84 0.92 8.01 -24.24
CA THR A 84 0.63 6.80 -24.99
C THR A 84 -0.88 6.75 -25.23
N GLU A 85 -1.29 6.94 -26.48
CA GLU A 85 -2.70 7.01 -26.87
C GLU A 85 -3.44 5.67 -26.69
N THR A 86 -2.70 4.57 -26.45
CA THR A 86 -3.24 3.21 -26.37
C THR A 86 -2.81 2.50 -25.08
N ASN A 87 -3.78 2.19 -24.22
CA ASN A 87 -3.63 1.44 -22.96
C ASN A 87 -2.64 2.06 -21.96
N PRO A 88 -3.02 3.15 -21.25
CA PRO A 88 -2.15 3.77 -20.27
C PRO A 88 -1.76 2.77 -19.17
N ARG A 89 -0.47 2.75 -18.83
CA ARG A 89 0.12 1.93 -17.78
C ARG A 89 0.24 2.76 -16.51
N VAL A 90 -0.35 2.26 -15.44
CA VAL A 90 -0.36 2.92 -14.14
C VAL A 90 0.29 1.98 -13.14
N VAL A 91 1.13 2.50 -12.25
CA VAL A 91 1.68 1.73 -11.13
C VAL A 91 1.10 2.23 -9.80
N LEU A 92 0.56 1.32 -9.01
CA LEU A 92 0.14 1.56 -7.63
C LEU A 92 1.25 1.12 -6.67
N LEU A 93 1.81 2.07 -5.91
CA LEU A 93 2.80 1.84 -4.88
C LEU A 93 2.12 1.72 -3.52
N VAL A 94 2.27 0.55 -2.88
CA VAL A 94 1.64 0.21 -1.60
C VAL A 94 2.72 -0.08 -0.58
N HIS A 95 2.79 0.74 0.47
CA HIS A 95 3.84 0.66 1.48
C HIS A 95 3.56 -0.40 2.56
N GLY A 96 4.58 -0.71 3.37
CA GLY A 96 4.49 -1.62 4.53
C GLY A 96 4.16 -0.96 5.86
N VAL A 97 4.30 -1.73 6.96
CA VAL A 97 4.08 -1.22 8.33
C VAL A 97 5.02 -0.06 8.63
N GLY A 98 4.46 0.99 9.23
CA GLY A 98 5.22 2.13 9.74
C GLY A 98 5.74 3.08 8.65
N SER A 99 5.40 2.82 7.39
CA SER A 99 5.79 3.66 6.25
C SER A 99 4.66 4.55 5.76
N SER A 100 4.91 5.28 4.67
CA SER A 100 3.96 6.13 3.97
C SER A 100 4.38 6.26 2.50
N THR A 101 3.64 7.05 1.73
CA THR A 101 4.02 7.51 0.37
C THR A 101 5.43 8.10 0.30
N ALA A 102 5.98 8.59 1.42
CA ALA A 102 7.34 9.11 1.47
C ALA A 102 8.42 8.06 1.15
N GLY A 103 8.17 6.78 1.47
CA GLY A 103 9.13 5.69 1.23
C GLY A 103 9.41 5.42 -0.25
N TRP A 104 8.61 6.00 -1.16
CA TRP A 104 8.75 5.83 -2.60
C TRP A 104 9.44 7.00 -3.30
N ARG A 105 9.83 8.05 -2.56
CA ARG A 105 10.26 9.34 -3.16
C ARG A 105 11.45 9.21 -4.12
N HIS A 106 12.33 8.24 -3.92
CA HIS A 106 13.55 8.06 -4.71
C HIS A 106 13.36 7.25 -5.98
N CYS A 107 12.23 6.57 -6.17
CA CYS A 107 12.00 5.74 -7.36
C CYS A 107 10.94 6.30 -8.31
N ILE A 108 10.33 7.45 -7.99
CA ILE A 108 9.26 8.03 -8.80
C ILE A 108 9.73 8.30 -10.23
N ASP A 109 10.89 8.92 -10.42
CA ASP A 109 11.37 9.29 -11.75
C ASP A 109 11.64 8.05 -12.62
N SER A 110 12.34 7.05 -12.07
CA SER A 110 12.57 5.77 -12.76
C SER A 110 11.28 5.01 -13.08
N LEU A 111 10.24 5.14 -12.25
CA LEU A 111 8.92 4.58 -12.56
C LEU A 111 8.21 5.38 -13.65
N LEU A 112 8.34 6.71 -13.68
CA LEU A 112 7.79 7.55 -14.75
C LEU A 112 8.47 7.36 -16.11
N GLU A 113 9.63 6.69 -16.15
CA GLU A 113 10.25 6.16 -17.36
C GLU A 113 9.58 4.86 -17.87
N LYS A 114 8.66 4.24 -17.13
CA LYS A 114 7.93 3.03 -17.56
C LYS A 114 6.41 3.14 -17.56
N TYR A 115 5.90 3.99 -16.69
CA TYR A 115 4.48 4.20 -16.49
C TYR A 115 4.10 5.61 -16.89
N GLU A 116 2.89 5.78 -17.43
CA GLU A 116 2.28 7.08 -17.69
C GLU A 116 1.86 7.75 -16.38
N MET A 117 1.57 6.95 -15.36
CA MET A 117 1.20 7.45 -14.04
C MET A 117 1.74 6.57 -12.92
N VAL A 118 2.26 7.24 -11.89
CA VAL A 118 2.66 6.63 -10.62
C VAL A 118 1.70 7.10 -9.54
N VAL A 119 1.12 6.15 -8.81
CA VAL A 119 0.18 6.42 -7.71
C VAL A 119 0.76 5.79 -6.45
N ALA A 120 1.09 6.58 -5.43
CA ALA A 120 1.47 6.04 -4.12
C ALA A 120 0.34 6.28 -3.12
N MET A 121 -0.05 5.27 -2.34
CA MET A 121 -1.13 5.43 -1.36
C MET A 121 -0.63 5.26 0.07
N ASP A 122 -1.24 5.99 0.99
CA ASP A 122 -1.14 5.71 2.42
C ASP A 122 -2.28 4.79 2.83
N LEU A 123 -1.95 3.67 3.47
CA LEU A 123 -2.96 2.78 4.04
C LEU A 123 -3.61 3.45 5.27
N PRO A 124 -4.91 3.23 5.54
CA PRO A 124 -5.53 3.60 6.80
C PRO A 124 -4.69 3.14 8.00
N GLY A 125 -4.53 4.02 8.98
CA GLY A 125 -3.60 3.84 10.11
C GLY A 125 -2.17 4.32 9.86
N PHE A 126 -1.80 4.66 8.63
CA PHE A 126 -0.46 5.09 8.24
C PHE A 126 -0.47 6.40 7.44
N GLY A 127 0.69 7.04 7.32
CA GLY A 127 0.87 8.28 6.58
C GLY A 127 -0.19 9.34 6.90
N PHE A 128 -0.84 9.91 5.89
CA PHE A 128 -1.88 10.93 6.08
C PHE A 128 -3.31 10.42 5.88
N SER A 129 -3.52 9.10 5.84
CA SER A 129 -4.85 8.47 5.79
C SER A 129 -5.56 8.47 7.16
N SER A 130 -6.85 8.15 7.19
CA SER A 130 -7.64 8.14 8.44
C SER A 130 -7.05 7.24 9.54
N ARG A 131 -7.28 7.66 10.79
CA ARG A 131 -6.93 6.94 12.04
C ARG A 131 -8.18 6.50 12.80
N THR A 132 -9.13 5.90 12.09
CA THR A 132 -10.40 5.45 12.68
C THR A 132 -10.13 4.28 13.61
N ILE A 133 -10.41 4.46 14.90
CA ILE A 133 -10.25 3.41 15.91
C ILE A 133 -11.31 2.33 15.70
N GLY A 134 -10.92 1.07 15.85
CA GLY A 134 -11.75 -0.11 15.65
C GLY A 134 -12.00 -0.44 14.18
N LEU A 135 -11.28 0.20 13.25
CA LEU A 135 -11.28 -0.18 11.84
C LEU A 135 -10.68 -1.58 11.68
N SER A 136 -11.30 -2.45 10.89
CA SER A 136 -10.73 -3.76 10.61
C SER A 136 -9.66 -3.62 9.54
N HIS A 137 -8.41 -3.90 9.91
CA HIS A 137 -7.27 -3.87 8.99
C HIS A 137 -6.98 -5.25 8.41
N SER A 138 -8.02 -6.02 8.10
CA SER A 138 -7.90 -7.34 7.46
C SER A 138 -7.17 -7.23 6.10
N ARG A 139 -6.57 -8.32 5.63
CA ARG A 139 -5.98 -8.41 4.27
C ARG A 139 -7.01 -8.00 3.22
N TRP A 140 -8.26 -8.40 3.39
CA TRP A 140 -9.36 -8.11 2.46
C TRP A 140 -9.76 -6.63 2.48
N ASN A 141 -9.86 -6.00 3.65
CA ASN A 141 -10.17 -4.57 3.73
C ASN A 141 -9.04 -3.73 3.12
N ARG A 142 -7.78 -4.09 3.39
CA ARG A 142 -6.63 -3.40 2.77
C ARG A 142 -6.62 -3.52 1.25
N ALA A 143 -6.89 -4.73 0.74
CA ALA A 143 -7.06 -4.96 -0.70
C ALA A 143 -8.24 -4.15 -1.27
N PHE A 144 -9.35 -4.07 -0.53
CA PHE A 144 -10.54 -3.32 -0.93
C PHE A 144 -10.28 -1.83 -1.07
N TRP A 145 -9.57 -1.22 -0.12
CA TRP A 145 -9.21 0.20 -0.18
C TRP A 145 -8.37 0.51 -1.42
N CYS A 146 -7.45 -0.40 -1.79
CA CYS A 146 -6.68 -0.28 -3.02
C CYS A 146 -7.59 -0.32 -4.26
N ILE A 147 -8.54 -1.27 -4.31
CA ILE A 147 -9.49 -1.40 -5.43
C ILE A 147 -10.34 -0.14 -5.57
N GLN A 148 -10.84 0.42 -4.45
CA GLN A 148 -11.62 1.65 -4.47
C GLN A 148 -10.80 2.83 -5.02
N LEU A 149 -9.55 2.98 -4.61
CA LEU A 149 -8.65 4.01 -5.15
C LEU A 149 -8.38 3.79 -6.64
N MET A 150 -8.01 2.57 -7.04
CA MET A 150 -7.73 2.23 -8.44
C MET A 150 -8.95 2.49 -9.34
N ASN A 151 -10.15 2.14 -8.88
CA ASN A 151 -11.38 2.41 -9.60
C ASN A 151 -11.60 3.91 -9.82
N GLN A 152 -11.45 4.72 -8.76
CA GLN A 152 -11.65 6.16 -8.84
C GLN A 152 -10.64 6.82 -9.79
N ILE A 153 -9.38 6.43 -9.69
CA ILE A 153 -8.34 6.90 -10.61
C ILE A 153 -8.64 6.45 -12.04
N SER A 154 -9.01 5.18 -12.23
CA SER A 154 -9.31 4.64 -13.56
C SER A 154 -10.47 5.37 -14.22
N LYS A 155 -11.54 5.67 -13.49
CA LYS A 155 -12.68 6.47 -13.97
C LYS A 155 -12.26 7.90 -14.35
N SER A 156 -11.30 8.49 -13.64
CA SER A 156 -10.81 9.85 -13.95
C SER A 156 -9.92 9.90 -15.19
N ILE A 157 -9.23 8.79 -15.51
CA ILE A 157 -8.32 8.70 -16.67
C ILE A 157 -9.07 8.23 -17.92
N LEU A 158 -10.17 7.48 -17.75
CA LEU A 158 -10.84 6.77 -18.83
C LEU A 158 -11.17 7.71 -20.01
N VAL A 159 -10.36 7.61 -21.07
CA VAL A 159 -10.72 8.08 -22.40
C VAL A 159 -11.45 6.93 -23.07
N ALA A 160 -12.61 7.23 -23.67
CA ALA A 160 -13.54 6.23 -24.20
C ALA A 160 -12.82 5.05 -24.88
N GLU A 161 -13.19 3.84 -24.47
CA GLU A 161 -12.78 2.53 -25.03
C GLU A 161 -11.41 1.96 -24.65
N THR A 162 -10.52 2.70 -23.98
CA THR A 162 -9.20 2.18 -23.56
C THR A 162 -9.25 1.42 -22.23
N GLN A 163 -8.52 0.31 -22.12
CA GLN A 163 -8.37 -0.44 -20.87
C GLN A 163 -7.07 -0.01 -20.18
N ILE A 164 -7.14 0.33 -18.89
CA ILE A 164 -5.97 0.74 -18.11
C ILE A 164 -5.23 -0.50 -17.61
N LEU A 165 -3.92 -0.56 -17.83
CA LEU A 165 -3.07 -1.63 -17.33
C LEU A 165 -2.41 -1.20 -16.02
N TRP A 166 -2.73 -1.89 -14.93
CA TRP A 166 -2.17 -1.61 -13.62
C TRP A 166 -1.06 -2.59 -13.26
N THR A 167 0.06 -2.03 -12.82
CA THR A 167 1.05 -2.75 -12.02
C THR A 167 0.85 -2.43 -10.54
N ILE A 168 0.89 -3.44 -9.68
CA ILE A 168 0.88 -3.27 -8.22
C ILE A 168 2.30 -3.46 -7.70
N PHE A 169 2.89 -2.43 -7.12
CA PHE A 169 4.18 -2.48 -6.45
C PHE A 169 3.98 -2.50 -4.94
N SER A 170 4.08 -3.69 -4.37
CA SER A 170 3.94 -3.96 -2.94
C SER A 170 5.29 -4.03 -2.24
N HIS A 171 5.38 -3.42 -1.07
CA HIS A 171 6.52 -3.54 -0.16
C HIS A 171 6.10 -4.06 1.23
N SER A 172 6.93 -4.94 1.80
CA SER A 172 6.80 -5.41 3.19
C SER A 172 5.39 -5.96 3.50
N MET A 173 4.67 -5.43 4.50
CA MET A 173 3.32 -5.90 4.85
C MET A 173 2.34 -5.93 3.69
N SER A 174 2.46 -5.04 2.70
CA SER A 174 1.51 -5.06 1.57
C SER A 174 1.63 -6.30 0.70
N CYS A 175 2.78 -6.98 0.74
CA CYS A 175 2.97 -8.30 0.13
C CYS A 175 2.01 -9.37 0.69
N LEU A 176 1.49 -9.19 1.91
CA LEU A 176 0.51 -10.10 2.53
C LEU A 176 -0.88 -10.01 1.89
N PHE A 177 -1.28 -8.84 1.39
CA PHE A 177 -2.66 -8.61 0.94
C PHE A 177 -2.80 -8.23 -0.54
N CYS A 178 -1.75 -7.78 -1.21
CA CYS A 178 -1.81 -7.51 -2.65
C CYS A 178 -2.17 -8.77 -3.48
N PRO A 179 -1.77 -10.00 -3.11
CA PRO A 179 -2.33 -11.20 -3.74
C PRO A 179 -3.86 -11.34 -3.59
N CYS A 180 -4.42 -10.98 -2.44
CA CYS A 180 -5.87 -10.96 -2.22
C CYS A 180 -6.54 -9.93 -3.13
N LEU A 181 -5.91 -8.76 -3.33
CA LEU A 181 -6.36 -7.75 -4.30
C LEU A 181 -6.45 -8.35 -5.71
N ILE A 182 -5.39 -9.01 -6.20
CA ILE A 182 -5.41 -9.67 -7.52
C ILE A 182 -6.54 -10.71 -7.59
N TRP A 183 -6.70 -11.52 -6.54
CA TRP A 183 -7.75 -12.51 -6.49
C TRP A 183 -9.13 -11.86 -6.58
N MET A 184 -9.42 -10.82 -5.78
CA MET A 184 -10.71 -10.13 -5.73
C MET A 184 -11.11 -9.56 -7.09
N VAL A 185 -10.19 -8.88 -7.79
CA VAL A 185 -10.50 -8.29 -9.10
C VAL A 185 -10.73 -9.35 -10.18
N ASN A 186 -10.31 -10.60 -9.97
CA ASN A 186 -10.48 -11.69 -10.92
C ASN A 186 -11.68 -12.62 -10.61
N GLN A 187 -12.37 -12.43 -9.50
CA GLN A 187 -13.57 -13.22 -9.19
C GLN A 187 -14.76 -12.73 -10.02
N LYS A 188 -15.46 -13.67 -10.67
CA LYS A 188 -16.71 -13.39 -11.41
C LYS A 188 -17.93 -13.31 -10.50
N GLU A 189 -17.88 -13.99 -9.35
CA GLU A 189 -19.00 -14.17 -8.43
C GLU A 189 -19.24 -12.95 -7.53
N TRP A 190 -18.34 -11.96 -7.57
CA TRP A 190 -18.43 -10.74 -6.78
C TRP A 190 -19.30 -9.71 -7.51
N THR A 191 -20.55 -10.07 -7.80
CA THR A 191 -21.51 -9.23 -8.55
C THR A 191 -21.80 -7.90 -7.86
N ASN A 192 -21.78 -7.84 -6.51
CA ASN A 192 -21.91 -6.57 -5.77
C ASN A 192 -20.68 -5.65 -5.93
N PHE A 193 -19.56 -6.18 -6.41
CA PHE A 193 -18.36 -5.41 -6.75
C PHE A 193 -18.33 -4.93 -8.19
N GLU A 194 -19.24 -5.39 -9.07
CA GLU A 194 -19.27 -4.92 -10.45
C GLU A 194 -19.38 -3.39 -10.50
N ASN A 195 -20.16 -2.77 -9.61
CA ASN A 195 -20.22 -1.30 -9.51
C ASN A 195 -18.85 -0.62 -9.25
N TYR A 196 -17.89 -1.33 -8.65
CA TYR A 196 -16.52 -0.86 -8.43
C TYR A 196 -15.55 -1.27 -9.53
N LEU A 197 -15.91 -2.17 -10.44
CA LEU A 197 -14.99 -2.75 -11.42
C LEU A 197 -15.41 -2.49 -12.87
N THR A 198 -16.68 -2.20 -13.12
CA THR A 198 -17.25 -2.08 -14.47
C THR A 198 -17.96 -0.75 -14.70
N ASP A 199 -17.96 -0.33 -15.96
CA ASP A 199 -18.75 0.83 -16.43
C ASP A 199 -20.24 0.48 -16.56
N SER A 200 -21.04 1.46 -16.98
CA SER A 200 -22.48 1.28 -17.24
C SER A 200 -22.79 0.23 -18.31
N ASN A 201 -21.78 -0.22 -19.08
CA ASN A 201 -21.87 -1.25 -20.10
C ASN A 201 -21.23 -2.57 -19.66
N SER A 202 -20.95 -2.74 -18.37
CA SER A 202 -20.30 -3.93 -17.79
C SER A 202 -18.88 -4.20 -18.30
N LYS A 203 -18.21 -3.23 -18.93
CA LYS A 203 -16.80 -3.36 -19.34
C LYS A 203 -15.89 -3.01 -18.16
N ARG A 204 -14.89 -3.86 -17.90
CA ARG A 204 -13.91 -3.60 -16.83
C ARG A 204 -13.08 -2.36 -17.15
N PHE A 205 -12.98 -1.44 -16.19
CA PHE A 205 -12.19 -0.21 -16.33
C PHE A 205 -10.69 -0.47 -16.41
N PHE A 206 -10.23 -1.54 -15.76
CA PHE A 206 -8.82 -1.85 -15.67
C PHE A 206 -8.54 -3.35 -15.60
N GLN A 207 -7.29 -3.70 -15.88
CA GLN A 207 -6.71 -5.01 -15.62
C GLN A 207 -5.42 -4.84 -14.84
N ILE A 208 -5.12 -5.79 -13.96
CA ILE A 208 -3.83 -5.88 -13.31
C ILE A 208 -2.97 -6.85 -14.10
N ASP A 209 -1.89 -6.36 -14.69
CA ASP A 209 -1.01 -7.15 -15.55
C ASP A 209 0.24 -7.64 -14.81
N HIS A 210 0.65 -6.94 -13.75
CA HIS A 210 1.88 -7.22 -13.02
C HIS A 210 1.74 -6.94 -11.51
N LEU A 211 2.17 -7.89 -10.69
CA LEU A 211 2.38 -7.75 -9.25
C LEU A 211 3.89 -7.80 -8.96
N ILE A 212 4.41 -6.77 -8.31
CA ILE A 212 5.79 -6.69 -7.83
C ILE A 212 5.75 -6.73 -6.30
N MET A 213 6.52 -7.64 -5.70
CA MET A 213 6.57 -7.86 -4.27
C MET A 213 8.00 -7.67 -3.79
N ALA A 214 8.25 -6.58 -3.06
CA ALA A 214 9.57 -6.19 -2.61
C ALA A 214 9.74 -6.36 -1.11
N SER A 215 10.77 -7.09 -0.70
CA SER A 215 11.16 -7.26 0.72
C SER A 215 9.97 -7.52 1.63
N GLY A 216 9.14 -8.50 1.26
CA GLY A 216 7.96 -8.88 2.02
C GLY A 216 7.61 -10.34 1.76
N THR A 217 6.89 -10.92 2.71
CA THR A 217 6.41 -12.30 2.63
C THR A 217 4.89 -12.30 2.47
N TYR A 218 4.35 -13.41 1.96
CA TYR A 218 2.91 -13.64 1.92
C TYR A 218 2.41 -14.46 3.12
N PHE A 219 3.27 -15.31 3.66
CA PHE A 219 2.97 -16.06 4.88
C PHE A 219 3.38 -15.22 6.07
N GLN A 220 2.46 -15.08 7.02
CA GLN A 220 2.73 -14.41 8.28
C GLN A 220 3.36 -15.42 9.23
N SER A 221 4.51 -15.08 9.81
CA SER A 221 5.03 -15.80 10.97
C SER A 221 4.05 -15.58 12.13
N ASN A 222 3.67 -16.65 12.85
CA ASN A 222 2.73 -16.59 13.97
C ASN A 222 3.08 -15.43 14.93
N LEU A 223 2.34 -14.33 14.84
CA LEU A 223 2.42 -13.26 15.83
C LEU A 223 1.81 -13.82 17.11
N SER A 224 2.46 -13.60 18.26
CA SER A 224 2.11 -14.31 19.50
C SER A 224 0.62 -14.18 19.86
N GLU A 225 -0.03 -15.31 20.16
CA GLU A 225 -1.44 -15.39 20.61
C GLU A 225 -1.78 -14.44 21.77
N MET A 226 -0.76 -13.99 22.53
CA MET A 226 -0.88 -13.10 23.68
C MET A 226 -1.51 -11.72 23.37
N LEU A 227 -1.48 -11.23 22.13
CA LEU A 227 -2.00 -9.89 21.79
C LEU A 227 -3.54 -9.78 21.81
N SER A 228 -4.28 -10.89 21.92
CA SER A 228 -5.75 -10.85 22.04
C SER A 228 -6.28 -10.53 23.43
N TYR A 229 -5.43 -10.50 24.47
CA TYR A 229 -5.87 -10.21 25.84
C TYR A 229 -5.89 -8.69 26.10
N SER A 230 -6.99 -8.17 26.65
CA SER A 230 -7.19 -6.71 26.89
C SER A 230 -6.11 -6.08 27.79
N VAL A 231 -5.61 -6.83 28.77
CA VAL A 231 -4.50 -6.41 29.63
C VAL A 231 -3.21 -6.27 28.82
N VAL A 232 -2.92 -7.24 27.94
CA VAL A 232 -1.75 -7.19 27.05
C VAL A 232 -1.89 -6.04 26.06
N GLN A 233 -3.07 -5.80 25.49
CA GLN A 233 -3.31 -4.66 24.60
C GLN A 233 -3.07 -3.32 25.32
N SER A 234 -3.47 -3.19 26.58
CA SER A 234 -3.24 -1.97 27.37
C SER A 234 -1.75 -1.74 27.62
N ILE A 235 -1.00 -2.81 27.94
CA ILE A 235 0.46 -2.75 28.10
C ILE A 235 1.13 -2.44 26.75
N THR A 236 0.70 -3.07 25.66
CA THR A 236 1.18 -2.82 24.30
C THR A 236 0.92 -1.36 23.89
N ARG A 237 -0.26 -0.79 24.17
CA ARG A 237 -0.56 0.63 23.93
C ARG A 237 0.39 1.54 24.71
N MET A 238 0.65 1.25 25.98
CA MET A 238 1.59 2.03 26.80
C MET A 238 3.02 1.94 26.25
N THR A 239 3.47 0.73 25.92
CA THR A 239 4.80 0.48 25.35
C THR A 239 4.96 1.17 24.00
N LEU A 240 3.98 1.08 23.11
CA LEU A 240 3.98 1.78 21.83
C LEU A 240 3.97 3.30 22.02
N ARG A 241 3.24 3.85 22.99
CA ARG A 241 3.32 5.29 23.33
C ARG A 241 4.72 5.74 23.72
N MET A 242 5.47 4.89 24.40
CA MET A 242 6.86 5.19 24.74
C MET A 242 7.83 5.01 23.56
N ILE A 243 7.53 4.09 22.64
CA ILE A 243 8.42 3.67 21.52
C ILE A 243 8.05 4.36 20.18
N MET A 244 6.91 5.02 20.05
CA MET A 244 6.55 5.72 18.80
C MET A 244 7.01 7.19 18.78
N GLY A 245 7.91 7.58 19.70
CA GLY A 245 8.60 8.87 19.66
C GLY A 245 9.74 8.93 18.65
N LYS A 246 10.24 10.14 18.38
CA LYS A 246 11.34 10.42 17.42
C LYS A 246 12.57 9.53 17.61
N THR A 247 12.99 9.31 18.86
CA THR A 247 14.16 8.47 19.19
C THR A 247 13.99 7.03 18.73
N ALA A 248 12.82 6.45 18.98
CA ALA A 248 12.59 5.05 18.66
C ALA A 248 12.24 4.85 17.18
N MET A 249 11.61 5.82 16.51
CA MET A 249 11.54 5.83 15.05
C MET A 249 12.94 5.89 14.42
N SER A 250 13.85 6.70 14.97
CA SER A 250 15.24 6.71 14.50
C SER A 250 15.93 5.36 14.66
N PHE A 251 15.62 4.60 15.72
CA PHE A 251 16.16 3.24 15.90
C PHE A 251 15.58 2.25 14.88
N ILE A 252 14.26 2.31 14.65
CA ILE A 252 13.58 1.46 13.65
C ILE A 252 14.15 1.75 12.26
N LEU A 253 14.17 3.01 11.84
CA LEU A 253 14.73 3.40 10.54
C LEU A 253 16.20 3.04 10.43
N LYS A 254 16.99 3.19 11.50
CA LYS A 254 18.39 2.77 11.49
C LYS A 254 18.55 1.28 11.22
N SER A 255 17.71 0.45 11.82
CA SER A 255 17.68 -0.99 11.57
C SER A 255 17.26 -1.28 10.12
N SER A 256 16.18 -0.67 9.65
CA SER A 256 15.67 -0.89 8.29
C SER A 256 16.58 -0.36 7.19
N PHE A 257 17.32 0.73 7.45
CA PHE A 257 18.23 1.36 6.48
C PHE A 257 19.67 0.88 6.61
N ASN A 258 20.01 0.16 7.69
CA ASN A 258 21.40 -0.18 8.03
C ASN A 258 22.35 1.04 8.08
N ARG A 259 21.81 2.24 8.32
CA ARG A 259 22.53 3.52 8.49
C ARG A 259 21.70 4.46 9.35
N ASN A 260 22.29 5.52 9.91
CA ASN A 260 21.47 6.53 10.59
C ASN A 260 20.57 7.25 9.56
N PRO A 261 19.27 7.44 9.85
CA PRO A 261 18.40 8.23 8.98
C PRO A 261 18.80 9.71 9.02
N THR A 262 18.57 10.42 7.92
CA THR A 262 18.67 11.89 7.89
C THR A 262 17.53 12.51 8.70
N ASN A 263 17.63 13.80 9.03
CA ASN A 263 16.54 14.51 9.71
C ASN A 263 15.27 14.55 8.87
N GLU A 264 15.41 14.76 7.55
CA GLU A 264 14.29 14.77 6.61
C GLU A 264 13.59 13.42 6.56
N GLU A 265 14.37 12.33 6.44
CA GLU A 265 13.85 10.95 6.51
C GLU A 265 13.07 10.77 7.81
N LEU A 266 13.70 11.04 8.95
CA LEU A 266 13.07 10.88 10.26
C LEU A 266 11.77 11.69 10.40
N LEU A 267 11.74 12.93 9.91
CA LEU A 267 10.55 13.79 9.93
C LEU A 267 9.42 13.23 9.06
N SER A 268 9.74 12.68 7.88
CA SER A 268 8.75 12.09 6.98
C SER A 268 7.98 10.91 7.59
N TYR A 269 8.59 10.18 8.53
CA TYR A 269 7.94 9.07 9.25
C TYR A 269 7.32 9.52 10.59
N THR A 270 7.92 10.50 11.27
CA THR A 270 7.44 10.93 12.59
C THR A 270 6.24 11.87 12.55
N ILE A 271 6.12 12.72 11.53
CA ILE A 271 4.98 13.63 11.37
C ILE A 271 3.66 12.84 11.29
N PRO A 272 3.49 11.83 10.41
CA PRO A 272 2.31 10.96 10.37
C PRO A 272 1.95 10.28 11.69
N ILE A 273 2.95 9.95 12.52
CA ILE A 273 2.74 9.29 13.81
C ILE A 273 2.18 10.26 14.85
N GLY A 274 2.49 11.55 14.73
CA GLY A 274 1.93 12.60 15.57
C GLY A 274 0.43 12.85 15.35
N ILE A 275 -0.17 12.30 14.27
CA ILE A 275 -1.61 12.40 14.01
C ILE A 275 -2.38 11.67 15.13
N GLN A 276 -3.46 12.28 15.60
CA GLN A 276 -4.29 11.76 16.67
C GLN A 276 -4.75 10.31 16.36
N ASN A 277 -4.77 9.47 17.39
CA ASN A 277 -5.14 8.05 17.32
C ASN A 277 -4.19 7.15 16.53
N SER A 278 -3.03 7.61 16.06
CA SER A 278 -2.07 6.76 15.32
C SER A 278 -1.67 5.51 16.09
N ILE A 279 -1.43 5.65 17.39
CA ILE A 279 -1.02 4.52 18.24
C ILE A 279 -2.17 3.54 18.46
N ASP A 280 -3.37 4.08 18.68
CA ASP A 280 -4.54 3.24 18.90
C ASP A 280 -4.90 2.44 17.64
N CYS A 281 -4.80 3.07 16.47
CA CYS A 281 -4.97 2.42 15.18
C CYS A 281 -3.86 1.39 14.88
N PHE A 282 -2.61 1.66 15.30
CA PHE A 282 -1.53 0.66 15.20
C PHE A 282 -1.84 -0.61 16.02
N VAL A 283 -2.48 -0.46 17.18
CA VAL A 283 -2.94 -1.62 17.95
C VAL A 283 -4.05 -2.38 17.21
N ASP A 284 -4.99 -1.68 16.59
CA ASP A 284 -6.04 -2.32 15.79
C ASP A 284 -5.46 -3.08 14.58
N ILE A 285 -4.39 -2.56 13.97
CA ILE A 285 -3.60 -3.26 12.94
C ILE A 285 -3.01 -4.57 13.47
N LEU A 286 -2.38 -4.54 14.65
CA LEU A 286 -1.81 -5.73 15.28
C LEU A 286 -2.88 -6.77 15.66
N ILE A 287 -4.07 -6.32 16.07
CA ILE A 287 -5.20 -7.21 16.36
C ILE A 287 -5.73 -7.86 15.07
N SER A 288 -5.86 -7.07 14.00
CA SER A 288 -6.40 -7.55 12.71
C SER A 288 -5.51 -8.63 12.08
N PHE A 289 -4.20 -8.52 12.27
CA PHE A 289 -3.24 -9.54 11.83
C PHE A 289 -3.51 -10.94 12.41
N LYS A 290 -4.13 -11.04 13.60
CA LYS A 290 -4.53 -12.32 14.17
C LYS A 290 -5.82 -12.84 13.55
N ALA A 291 -6.82 -11.97 13.42
CA ALA A 291 -8.14 -12.34 12.94
C ALA A 291 -8.11 -12.88 11.49
N ASP A 292 -7.23 -12.31 10.65
CA ASP A 292 -7.04 -12.77 9.27
C ASP A 292 -6.63 -14.25 9.18
N ASP A 293 -5.71 -14.68 10.05
CA ASP A 293 -5.19 -16.06 10.05
C ASP A 293 -6.26 -17.08 10.51
N GLU A 294 -7.24 -16.65 11.32
CA GLU A 294 -8.35 -17.50 11.77
C GLU A 294 -9.48 -17.59 10.73
N GLN A 295 -9.70 -16.53 9.95
CA GLN A 295 -10.84 -16.44 9.03
C GLN A 295 -10.64 -17.27 7.74
N PHE A 296 -9.40 -17.46 7.29
CA PHE A 296 -9.10 -18.17 6.04
C PHE A 296 -8.16 -19.34 6.24
N SER A 297 -8.53 -20.49 5.67
CA SER A 297 -7.67 -21.67 5.71
C SER A 297 -6.39 -21.44 4.89
N MET A 298 -5.29 -22.08 5.31
CA MET A 298 -4.05 -22.14 4.54
C MET A 298 -4.31 -22.62 3.10
N GLU A 299 -5.30 -23.49 2.90
CA GLU A 299 -5.73 -23.96 1.57
C GLU A 299 -6.20 -22.80 0.67
N LYS A 300 -7.00 -21.87 1.18
CA LYS A 300 -7.43 -20.70 0.40
C LYS A 300 -6.27 -19.79 0.03
N HIS A 301 -5.32 -19.61 0.95
CA HIS A 301 -4.10 -18.86 0.66
C HIS A 301 -3.26 -19.51 -0.45
N LEU A 302 -3.11 -20.84 -0.41
CA LEU A 302 -2.44 -21.59 -1.48
C LEU A 302 -3.20 -21.54 -2.80
N GLU A 303 -4.53 -21.59 -2.77
CA GLU A 303 -5.38 -21.40 -3.96
C GLU A 303 -5.12 -20.05 -4.61
N ILE A 304 -5.10 -18.96 -3.82
CA ILE A 304 -4.79 -17.61 -4.32
C ILE A 304 -3.43 -17.63 -5.02
N LEU A 305 -2.38 -18.12 -4.34
CA LEU A 305 -1.03 -18.17 -4.91
C LEU A 305 -0.97 -18.98 -6.20
N ASN A 306 -1.66 -20.12 -6.26
CA ASN A 306 -1.72 -21.01 -7.41
C ASN A 306 -2.41 -20.41 -8.64
N GLN A 307 -3.19 -19.35 -8.45
CA GLN A 307 -3.86 -18.64 -9.54
C GLN A 307 -3.15 -17.31 -9.92
N LEU A 308 -2.30 -16.75 -9.05
CA LEU A 308 -1.65 -15.45 -9.28
C LEU A 308 -0.97 -15.35 -10.65
N THR A 309 -0.11 -16.32 -10.97
CA THR A 309 0.65 -16.30 -12.24
C THR A 309 -0.22 -16.59 -13.47
N LYS A 310 -1.46 -17.06 -13.28
CA LYS A 310 -2.41 -17.15 -14.40
C LYS A 310 -2.98 -15.78 -14.73
N TRP A 311 -3.25 -14.96 -13.71
CA TRP A 311 -3.88 -13.64 -13.85
C TRP A 311 -2.90 -12.52 -14.21
N CYS A 312 -1.69 -12.55 -13.66
CA CYS A 312 -0.71 -11.49 -13.86
C CYS A 312 0.72 -12.05 -13.86
N ARG A 313 1.67 -11.24 -14.32
CA ARG A 313 3.09 -11.48 -14.05
C ARG A 313 3.37 -11.22 -12.57
N VAL A 314 4.25 -11.98 -11.96
CA VAL A 314 4.69 -11.79 -10.57
C VAL A 314 6.20 -11.61 -10.54
N THR A 315 6.68 -10.53 -9.94
CA THR A 315 8.10 -10.29 -9.67
C THR A 315 8.32 -10.23 -8.17
N GLN A 316 9.11 -11.16 -7.64
CA GLN A 316 9.55 -11.15 -6.25
C GLN A 316 10.96 -10.56 -6.17
N ILE A 317 11.08 -9.48 -5.42
CA ILE A 317 12.35 -8.81 -5.10
C ILE A 317 12.67 -9.09 -3.64
N VAL A 318 13.82 -9.70 -3.39
CA VAL A 318 14.28 -10.04 -2.04
C VAL A 318 15.56 -9.29 -1.73
N ALA A 319 15.60 -8.68 -0.56
CA ALA A 319 16.79 -8.07 0.01
C ALA A 319 17.50 -9.08 0.91
N LYS A 320 18.78 -9.37 0.65
CA LYS A 320 19.51 -10.41 1.41
C LYS A 320 19.77 -10.02 2.86
N LEU A 321 19.94 -8.72 3.13
CA LEU A 321 20.16 -8.19 4.47
C LEU A 321 18.85 -7.76 5.15
N ASP A 322 17.70 -8.20 4.64
CA ASP A 322 16.41 -8.01 5.29
C ASP A 322 16.38 -8.78 6.63
N ASN A 323 16.25 -8.03 7.72
CA ASN A 323 16.14 -8.56 9.08
C ASN A 323 14.70 -8.56 9.61
N VAL A 324 13.73 -8.11 8.80
CA VAL A 324 12.31 -8.08 9.12
C VAL A 324 11.64 -9.35 8.63
N HIS A 325 11.97 -9.77 7.41
CA HIS A 325 11.40 -10.98 6.79
C HIS A 325 12.46 -12.05 6.61
N SER A 326 12.10 -13.31 6.90
CA SER A 326 13.05 -14.40 6.77
C SER A 326 13.29 -14.76 5.29
N MET A 327 14.56 -15.03 4.94
CA MET A 327 14.90 -15.56 3.62
C MET A 327 14.20 -16.90 3.35
N GLU A 328 13.98 -17.72 4.38
CA GLU A 328 13.26 -18.99 4.28
C GLU A 328 11.82 -18.81 3.77
N GLU A 329 11.07 -17.87 4.33
CA GLU A 329 9.71 -17.57 3.87
C GLU A 329 9.68 -17.01 2.44
N ALA A 330 10.65 -16.16 2.10
CA ALA A 330 10.83 -15.66 0.74
C ALA A 330 11.09 -16.82 -0.26
N LEU A 331 11.95 -17.78 0.10
CA LEU A 331 12.25 -18.95 -0.73
C LEU A 331 11.09 -19.95 -0.79
N LYS A 332 10.30 -20.08 0.28
CA LYS A 332 9.05 -20.87 0.26
C LYS A 332 8.07 -20.29 -0.75
N PHE A 333 7.89 -18.97 -0.73
CA PHE A 333 7.03 -18.27 -1.70
C PHE A 333 7.52 -18.47 -3.14
N LYS A 334 8.82 -18.26 -3.38
CA LYS A 334 9.49 -18.55 -4.66
C LYS A 334 9.19 -19.97 -5.15
N THR A 335 9.40 -20.97 -4.28
CA THR A 335 9.17 -22.39 -4.61
C THR A 335 7.73 -22.66 -5.03
N ILE A 336 6.74 -22.07 -4.34
CA ILE A 336 5.32 -22.22 -4.71
C ILE A 336 5.07 -21.62 -6.10
N LEU A 337 5.54 -20.40 -6.37
CA LEU A 337 5.32 -19.74 -7.66
C LEU A 337 6.06 -20.44 -8.80
N GLU A 338 7.29 -20.92 -8.58
CA GLU A 338 8.06 -21.67 -9.59
C GLU A 338 7.43 -23.01 -9.92
N SER A 339 6.76 -23.67 -8.95
CA SER A 339 6.11 -24.97 -9.18
C SER A 339 4.90 -24.89 -10.12
N GLN A 340 4.36 -23.69 -10.36
CA GLN A 340 3.19 -23.48 -11.21
C GLN A 340 3.53 -23.60 -12.69
N GLU A 341 2.67 -24.24 -13.48
CA GLU A 341 2.90 -24.43 -14.90
C GLU A 341 3.06 -23.09 -15.68
N SER A 342 2.34 -22.06 -15.26
CA SER A 342 2.44 -20.70 -15.80
C SER A 342 3.78 -20.02 -15.52
N SER A 343 4.55 -20.46 -14.52
CA SER A 343 5.91 -19.96 -14.27
C SER A 343 6.86 -20.30 -15.42
N LYS A 344 6.62 -21.45 -16.08
CA LYS A 344 7.40 -21.92 -17.25
C LYS A 344 7.28 -20.97 -18.44
N ASN A 345 6.25 -20.12 -18.47
CA ASN A 345 6.06 -19.10 -19.51
C ASN A 345 6.71 -17.75 -19.15
N GLY A 346 7.61 -17.71 -18.17
CA GLY A 346 8.30 -16.48 -17.76
C GLY A 346 7.43 -15.49 -16.98
N LYS A 347 6.26 -15.93 -16.50
CA LYS A 347 5.34 -15.08 -15.71
C LYS A 347 5.79 -14.88 -14.27
N PHE A 348 6.81 -15.59 -13.80
CA PHE A 348 7.41 -15.38 -12.49
C PHE A 348 8.88 -14.96 -12.66
N VAL A 349 9.27 -13.88 -11.97
CA VAL A 349 10.64 -13.38 -11.91
C VAL A 349 11.06 -13.27 -10.45
N TYR A 350 12.26 -13.76 -10.15
CA TYR A 350 12.87 -13.63 -8.84
C TYR A 350 14.16 -12.81 -8.95
N LYS A 351 14.30 -11.78 -8.13
CA LYS A 351 15.49 -10.92 -8.06
C LYS A 351 15.97 -10.84 -6.62
N LEU A 352 17.24 -11.16 -6.41
CA LEU A 352 17.93 -11.01 -5.13
C LEU A 352 18.85 -9.80 -5.19
N PHE A 353 18.73 -8.90 -4.22
CA PHE A 353 19.66 -7.80 -3.98
C PHE A 353 20.57 -8.18 -2.81
N GLU A 354 21.84 -8.44 -3.12
CA GLU A 354 22.84 -8.98 -2.19
C GLU A 354 23.20 -8.00 -1.05
N ASN A 355 23.17 -6.70 -1.33
CA ASN A 355 23.56 -5.66 -0.38
C ASN A 355 22.36 -4.91 0.22
N ALA A 356 21.15 -5.16 -0.30
CA ALA A 356 19.97 -4.43 0.15
C ALA A 356 19.49 -4.90 1.53
N SER A 357 18.98 -3.94 2.29
CA SER A 357 18.20 -4.14 3.50
C SER A 357 16.69 -4.15 3.21
N HIS A 358 15.87 -4.24 4.27
CA HIS A 358 14.42 -4.29 4.17
C HIS A 358 13.80 -3.18 3.29
N CYS A 359 14.22 -1.93 3.46
CA CYS A 359 13.75 -0.79 2.68
C CYS A 359 14.69 -0.51 1.50
N LEU A 360 14.79 -1.44 0.54
CA LEU A 360 15.78 -1.33 -0.54
C LEU A 360 15.66 -0.05 -1.40
N MET A 361 14.47 0.53 -1.49
CA MET A 361 14.22 1.83 -2.14
C MET A 361 14.83 3.03 -1.41
N GLU A 362 15.36 2.83 -0.20
CA GLU A 362 16.02 3.84 0.64
C GLU A 362 17.52 3.57 0.83
N THR A 363 17.96 2.33 0.58
CA THR A 363 19.33 1.87 0.87
C THR A 363 20.14 1.56 -0.36
N GLU A 364 19.51 1.08 -1.42
CA GLU A 364 20.15 0.72 -2.68
C GLU A 364 19.47 1.46 -3.84
N ILE A 365 19.34 2.79 -3.70
CA ILE A 365 18.57 3.65 -4.60
C ILE A 365 18.99 3.44 -6.05
N ASP A 366 20.29 3.50 -6.34
CA ASP A 366 20.81 3.40 -7.71
C ASP A 366 20.57 2.02 -8.32
N ASP A 367 20.89 0.95 -7.59
CA ASP A 367 20.68 -0.43 -8.05
C ASP A 367 19.19 -0.75 -8.23
N PHE A 368 18.34 -0.27 -7.31
CA PHE A 368 16.90 -0.46 -7.37
C PHE A 368 16.27 0.31 -8.55
N ASN A 369 16.67 1.56 -8.75
CA ASN A 369 16.22 2.38 -9.87
C ASN A 369 16.73 1.85 -11.21
N ASN A 370 17.97 1.36 -11.26
CA ASN A 370 18.52 0.67 -12.43
C ASN A 370 17.71 -0.60 -12.76
N PHE A 371 17.36 -1.41 -11.75
CA PHE A 371 16.49 -2.56 -11.92
C PHE A 371 15.11 -2.16 -12.45
N ILE A 372 14.48 -1.13 -11.86
CA ILE A 372 13.20 -0.60 -12.34
C ILE A 372 13.31 -0.19 -13.80
N SER A 373 14.34 0.58 -14.17
CA SER A 373 14.47 1.18 -15.51
C SER A 373 14.82 0.13 -16.57
N ASN A 374 15.67 -0.83 -16.26
CA ASN A 374 16.25 -1.73 -17.27
C ASN A 374 15.70 -3.15 -17.24
N GLU A 375 15.43 -3.70 -16.06
CA GLU A 375 15.13 -5.13 -15.90
C GLU A 375 13.63 -5.41 -15.70
N LEU A 376 12.87 -4.44 -15.19
CA LEU A 376 11.43 -4.56 -14.96
C LEU A 376 10.63 -4.39 -16.27
N GLN A 377 10.86 -5.27 -17.26
CA GLN A 377 10.12 -5.33 -18.52
C GLN A 377 9.11 -6.46 -18.52
#